data_AF-A0A7S9KV71-F1
#
_entry.id   AF-A0A7S9KV71-F1
#
_cell.length_a   1.000
_cell.length_b   1.000
_cell.length_c   1.000
_cell.angle_alpha   90.00
_cell.angle_beta   90.00
_cell.angle_gamma   90.00
#
_symmetry.space_group_name_H-M   'P 1'
#
loop_
_entity.id
_entity.type
_entity.pdbx_description
1 polymer ?
#
loop_
_entity_poly.entity_id
_entity_poly.type
_entity_poly.pdbx_seq_one_letter_code
_entity_poly.pdbx_strand_id
1 'polypeptide(L)'
;MLGRMAMASPTRAFSTAIPLRIARSNGPSSRDKDPSRPGPARSNPLVGNYVPAEPAQPKEGESSSSSRAPRSRSGAEVPPDADMSPPPPPPPPPPSKSAGEATAEQQQQQQPFYAYNAVDTRPLIDIANIISDKSAAYGRVYGISNPLDRPKIHAKAVAGRTVFIKDKLTPRSAPTPMVALSVLDKMCRDQKIKNKYHSQKFHERKGLKKKRLRSQRWRARFKKGFRAAVRRVFELKTQGW
;
A
#
# COMPACT_ATOMS: atom_id res chain seq x y z
N MET A 1 44.68 -34.50 51.91
CA MET A 1 45.01 -33.98 50.58
C MET A 1 43.82 -33.16 50.07
N LEU A 2 44.12 -32.00 49.49
CA LEU A 2 43.24 -30.85 49.27
C LEU A 2 41.96 -31.10 48.44
N GLY A 3 40.86 -30.52 48.91
CA GLY A 3 39.65 -30.26 48.14
C GLY A 3 39.78 -28.98 47.29
N ARG A 4 39.25 -29.03 46.05
CA ARG A 4 39.27 -27.91 45.11
C ARG A 4 37.99 -27.08 45.23
N MET A 5 38.18 -25.80 45.55
CA MET A 5 37.15 -24.77 45.56
C MET A 5 36.74 -24.38 44.14
N ALA A 6 35.43 -24.28 43.90
CA ALA A 6 34.84 -23.72 42.70
C ALA A 6 34.81 -22.18 42.81
N MET A 7 35.47 -21.49 41.89
CA MET A 7 35.39 -20.03 41.75
C MET A 7 34.15 -19.68 40.93
N ALA A 8 33.13 -19.14 41.58
CA ALA A 8 31.96 -18.57 40.93
C ALA A 8 32.28 -17.15 40.42
N SER A 9 32.14 -16.92 39.12
CA SER A 9 32.27 -15.60 38.51
C SER A 9 30.97 -14.82 38.68
N PRO A 10 30.98 -13.56 39.16
CA PRO A 10 29.76 -12.76 39.25
C PRO A 10 29.37 -12.22 37.86
N THR A 11 28.32 -12.79 37.26
CA THR A 11 27.64 -12.19 36.12
C THR A 11 26.92 -10.91 36.56
N ARG A 12 27.51 -9.75 36.24
CA ARG A 12 26.90 -8.45 36.48
C ARG A 12 25.73 -8.25 35.52
N ALA A 13 24.50 -8.51 36.00
CA ALA A 13 23.28 -8.16 35.28
C ALA A 13 23.14 -6.63 35.19
N PHE A 14 23.26 -6.07 33.98
CA PHE A 14 22.86 -4.69 33.74
C PHE A 14 21.33 -4.62 33.76
N SER A 15 20.79 -4.34 34.95
CA SER A 15 19.38 -3.99 35.15
C SER A 15 19.15 -2.58 34.62
N THR A 16 18.62 -2.46 33.40
CA THR A 16 18.02 -1.21 32.92
C THR A 16 16.55 -1.15 33.35
N ALA A 17 16.30 -1.23 34.66
CA ALA A 17 15.02 -0.87 35.23
C ALA A 17 14.98 0.67 35.31
N ILE A 18 14.39 1.31 34.31
CA ILE A 18 13.98 2.72 34.42
C ILE A 18 12.92 2.76 35.53
N PRO A 19 13.12 3.49 36.64
CA PRO A 19 12.06 3.65 37.62
C PRO A 19 10.96 4.50 36.99
N LEU A 20 9.91 3.85 36.50
CA LEU A 20 8.63 4.49 36.28
C LEU A 20 8.13 4.96 37.65
N ARG A 21 8.38 6.23 38.01
CA ARG A 21 7.58 6.92 39.02
C ARG A 21 6.16 6.99 38.48
N ILE A 22 5.38 5.95 38.74
CA ILE A 22 3.93 5.99 38.69
C ILE A 22 3.53 6.90 39.84
N ALA A 23 3.40 8.20 39.55
CA ALA A 23 2.65 9.09 40.41
C ALA A 23 1.21 8.56 40.43
N ARG A 24 0.87 7.80 41.48
CA ARG A 24 -0.51 7.56 41.88
C ARG A 24 -1.10 8.93 42.16
N SER A 25 -1.93 9.44 41.24
CA SER A 25 -2.82 10.55 41.54
C SER A 25 -3.87 10.05 42.53
N ASN A 26 -3.55 10.09 43.82
CA ASN A 26 -4.58 10.23 44.83
C ASN A 26 -5.18 11.61 44.60
N GLY A 27 -6.35 11.65 43.95
CA GLY A 27 -7.12 12.88 43.81
C GLY A 27 -7.54 13.34 45.22
N PRO A 28 -7.27 14.58 45.62
CA PRO A 28 -7.88 15.11 46.82
C PRO A 28 -9.37 15.27 46.58
N SER A 29 -10.11 14.68 47.52
CA SER A 29 -11.52 14.85 47.80
C SER A 29 -12.01 16.27 47.51
N SER A 30 -13.15 16.34 46.82
CA SER A 30 -14.01 17.51 46.69
C SER A 30 -14.30 18.13 48.06
N ARG A 31 -13.67 19.27 48.34
CA ARG A 31 -14.14 20.39 49.16
C ARG A 31 -13.09 21.51 49.04
N ASP A 32 -13.56 22.74 48.95
CA ASP A 32 -12.80 24.00 48.84
C ASP A 32 -12.31 24.37 47.42
N LYS A 33 -13.24 24.90 46.62
CA LYS A 33 -12.91 25.78 45.50
C LYS A 33 -13.12 27.23 45.93
N ASP A 34 -12.05 27.86 46.38
CA ASP A 34 -11.96 29.31 46.54
C ASP A 34 -11.79 29.96 45.14
N PRO A 35 -12.71 30.83 44.68
CA PRO A 35 -12.68 31.38 43.32
C PRO A 35 -11.60 32.45 43.09
N SER A 36 -10.83 32.83 44.13
CA SER A 36 -9.87 33.94 44.08
C SER A 36 -8.44 33.55 43.67
N ARG A 37 -8.14 32.25 43.47
CA ARG A 37 -6.75 31.78 43.22
C ARG A 37 -6.54 31.30 41.78
N PRO A 38 -5.66 31.94 40.98
CA PRO A 38 -5.31 31.43 39.66
C PRO A 38 -4.59 30.07 39.79
N GLY A 39 -5.10 29.05 39.08
CA GLY A 39 -4.55 27.70 39.09
C GLY A 39 -3.12 27.63 38.55
N PRO A 40 -2.31 26.64 38.97
CA PRO A 40 -0.91 26.56 38.56
C PRO A 40 -0.79 26.39 37.05
N ALA A 41 -0.06 27.31 36.41
CA ALA A 41 0.23 27.29 34.99
C ALA A 41 0.98 25.99 34.63
N ARG A 42 0.47 25.26 33.63
CA ARG A 42 1.12 24.07 33.08
C ARG A 42 2.34 24.51 32.26
N SER A 43 3.51 24.61 32.89
CA SER A 43 4.77 24.82 32.19
C SER A 43 5.31 23.49 31.66
N ASN A 44 5.67 23.48 30.37
CA ASN A 44 6.33 22.34 29.73
C ASN A 44 7.85 22.47 29.97
N PRO A 45 8.50 21.54 30.70
CA PRO A 45 9.91 21.68 31.08
C PRO A 45 10.90 21.58 29.90
N LEU A 46 10.41 21.30 28.68
CA LEU A 46 11.23 21.22 27.47
C LEU A 46 11.31 22.54 26.68
N VAL A 47 10.55 23.56 27.09
CA VAL A 47 10.58 24.89 26.48
C VAL A 47 10.96 25.86 27.60
N GLY A 48 12.20 26.30 27.62
CA GLY A 48 12.68 27.32 28.56
C GLY A 48 11.79 28.56 28.51
N ASN A 49 11.66 29.25 29.65
CA ASN A 49 10.76 30.37 29.91
C ASN A 49 10.67 31.36 28.75
N TYR A 50 9.72 31.14 27.84
CA TYR A 50 9.37 32.09 26.81
C TYR A 50 8.34 33.04 27.41
N VAL A 51 8.75 34.28 27.68
CA VAL A 51 7.86 35.39 27.99
C VAL A 51 7.47 36.03 26.66
N PRO A 52 6.21 35.93 26.21
CA PRO A 52 5.76 36.65 25.03
C PRO A 52 5.88 38.16 25.27
N ALA A 53 6.43 38.90 24.32
CA ALA A 53 6.44 40.36 24.39
C ALA A 53 5.00 40.90 24.42
N GLU A 54 4.73 41.78 25.37
CA GLU A 54 3.46 42.48 25.51
C GLU A 54 3.19 43.31 24.23
N PRO A 55 1.99 43.23 23.63
CA PRO A 55 1.68 44.00 22.43
C PRO A 55 1.65 45.50 22.78
N ALA A 56 2.59 46.25 22.23
CA ALA A 56 2.61 47.70 22.34
C ALA A 56 1.28 48.30 21.82
N GLN A 57 0.67 49.15 22.63
CA GLN A 57 -0.53 49.89 22.23
C GLN A 57 -0.23 50.85 21.06
N PRO A 58 -1.18 51.06 20.14
CA PRO A 58 -0.98 51.91 18.97
C PRO A 58 -0.89 53.38 19.39
N LYS A 59 0.18 54.05 18.98
CA LYS A 59 0.28 55.52 18.97
C LYS A 59 -0.39 56.04 17.70
N GLU A 60 -1.36 56.92 17.87
CA GLU A 60 -2.02 57.67 16.82
C GLU A 60 -1.08 58.76 16.25
N GLY A 61 -1.21 59.02 14.95
CA GLY A 61 -0.65 60.20 14.28
C GLY A 61 0.62 59.92 13.49
N GLU A 62 0.50 59.79 12.16
CA GLU A 62 0.95 60.84 11.23
C GLU A 62 0.84 60.36 9.77
N SER A 63 0.21 61.21 8.98
CA SER A 63 0.06 61.12 7.54
C SER A 63 1.38 61.30 6.80
N SER A 64 1.68 60.43 5.83
CA SER A 64 2.37 60.87 4.61
C SER A 64 2.06 59.96 3.43
N SER A 65 1.60 60.60 2.37
CA SER A 65 1.39 60.07 1.03
C SER A 65 2.72 60.01 0.27
N SER A 66 2.98 58.93 -0.47
CA SER A 66 3.49 59.01 -1.85
C SER A 66 3.61 57.64 -2.52
N SER A 67 2.81 57.50 -3.59
CA SER A 67 3.04 56.82 -4.87
C SER A 67 3.94 55.56 -4.99
N ARG A 68 3.33 54.43 -5.44
CA ARG A 68 3.91 53.58 -6.52
C ARG A 68 2.92 52.58 -7.14
N ALA A 69 2.71 52.75 -8.45
CA ALA A 69 2.23 51.86 -9.52
C ALA A 69 1.49 50.52 -9.23
N PRO A 70 0.40 50.20 -9.96
CA PRO A 70 -0.22 48.88 -9.91
C PRO A 70 0.56 47.89 -10.80
N ARG A 71 1.02 46.78 -10.21
CA ARG A 71 1.44 45.60 -10.96
C ARG A 71 0.26 44.64 -11.10
N SER A 72 -0.05 44.30 -12.34
CA SER A 72 -1.02 43.30 -12.77
C SER A 72 -0.90 42.00 -11.96
N ARG A 73 -1.96 41.66 -11.22
CA ARG A 73 -2.22 40.31 -10.74
C ARG A 73 -3.32 39.72 -11.61
N SER A 74 -2.95 38.89 -12.56
CA SER A 74 -3.83 37.91 -13.18
C SER A 74 -4.14 36.82 -12.15
N GLY A 75 -5.16 37.07 -11.33
CA GLY A 75 -5.78 36.08 -10.46
C GLY A 75 -7.26 36.04 -10.80
N ALA A 76 -7.63 35.23 -11.80
CA ALA A 76 -9.03 34.89 -12.00
C ALA A 76 -9.47 34.04 -10.81
N GLU A 77 -10.22 34.65 -9.89
CA GLU A 77 -11.03 33.93 -8.92
C GLU A 77 -12.04 33.07 -9.69
N VAL A 78 -12.01 31.77 -9.43
CA VAL A 78 -13.00 30.81 -9.95
C VAL A 78 -14.11 30.70 -8.90
N PRO A 79 -15.37 31.05 -9.22
CA PRO A 79 -16.52 30.82 -8.34
C PRO A 79 -16.76 29.31 -8.11
N PRO A 80 -17.27 28.90 -6.94
CA PRO A 80 -17.63 27.52 -6.69
C PRO A 80 -19.04 27.28 -7.26
N ASP A 81 -19.12 26.63 -8.41
CA ASP A 81 -20.24 25.80 -8.89
C ASP A 81 -20.12 25.66 -10.41
N ALA A 82 -19.29 24.72 -10.83
CA ALA A 82 -19.31 24.21 -12.19
C ALA A 82 -19.21 22.69 -12.11
N ASP A 83 -20.34 22.03 -12.37
CA ASP A 83 -20.43 20.61 -12.66
C ASP A 83 -19.36 20.24 -13.71
N MET A 84 -18.29 19.58 -13.27
CA MET A 84 -17.26 19.06 -14.14
C MET A 84 -17.82 17.84 -14.88
N SER A 85 -18.37 18.08 -16.07
CA SER A 85 -18.64 17.02 -17.03
C SER A 85 -17.37 16.20 -17.27
N PRO A 86 -17.43 14.85 -17.23
CA PRO A 86 -16.26 14.02 -17.50
C PRO A 86 -15.72 14.29 -18.91
N PRO A 87 -14.39 14.19 -19.14
CA PRO A 87 -13.81 14.38 -20.46
C PRO A 87 -14.45 13.41 -21.46
N PRO A 88 -14.70 13.84 -22.71
CA PRO A 88 -15.33 12.99 -23.71
C PRO A 88 -14.45 11.75 -24.00
N PRO A 89 -15.07 10.60 -24.33
CA PRO A 89 -14.33 9.41 -24.73
C PRO A 89 -13.49 9.70 -25.99
N PRO A 90 -12.36 8.99 -26.19
CA PRO A 90 -11.56 9.14 -27.40
C PRO A 90 -12.40 8.80 -28.64
N PRO A 91 -12.17 9.47 -29.78
CA PRO A 91 -12.91 9.20 -31.01
C PRO A 91 -12.67 7.75 -31.48
N PRO A 92 -13.67 7.11 -32.11
CA PRO A 92 -13.50 5.79 -32.71
C PRO A 92 -12.42 5.84 -33.79
N PRO A 93 -11.67 4.73 -34.02
CA PRO A 93 -10.74 4.65 -35.13
C PRO A 93 -11.50 4.87 -36.46
N PRO A 94 -10.87 5.52 -37.46
CA PRO A 94 -11.50 5.74 -38.75
C PRO A 94 -11.88 4.38 -39.38
N PRO A 95 -13.03 4.28 -40.06
CA PRO A 95 -13.36 3.08 -40.81
C PRO A 95 -12.27 2.85 -41.84
N SER A 96 -11.66 1.66 -41.79
CA SER A 96 -10.84 1.16 -42.88
C SER A 96 -11.66 1.30 -44.16
N LYS A 97 -11.16 2.10 -45.10
CA LYS A 97 -11.74 2.22 -46.44
C LYS A 97 -11.59 0.88 -47.15
N SER A 98 -12.54 -0.02 -46.91
CA SER A 98 -12.81 -1.13 -47.80
C SER A 98 -13.41 -0.52 -49.06
N ALA A 99 -12.67 -0.67 -50.13
CA ALA A 99 -12.97 -0.13 -51.44
C ALA A 99 -14.33 -0.62 -51.96
N GLY A 100 -14.98 0.27 -52.71
CA GLY A 100 -15.86 0.02 -53.84
C GLY A 100 -16.61 -1.31 -53.88
N GLU A 101 -17.90 -1.21 -53.63
CA GLU A 101 -18.91 -2.09 -54.19
C GLU A 101 -18.84 -1.97 -55.73
N ALA A 102 -18.08 -2.87 -56.35
CA ALA A 102 -18.01 -3.03 -57.79
C ALA A 102 -18.77 -4.31 -58.16
N THR A 103 -19.80 -4.10 -58.97
CA THR A 103 -20.55 -5.04 -59.77
C THR A 103 -19.70 -6.26 -60.18
N ALA A 104 -20.21 -7.45 -59.85
CA ALA A 104 -19.61 -8.71 -60.25
C ALA A 104 -19.76 -8.92 -61.78
N GLU A 105 -18.72 -8.56 -62.53
CA GLU A 105 -18.47 -9.14 -63.85
C GLU A 105 -17.42 -10.24 -63.70
N GLN A 106 -17.82 -11.46 -64.10
CA GLN A 106 -16.95 -12.62 -64.16
C GLN A 106 -15.87 -12.41 -65.24
N GLN A 107 -14.65 -12.11 -64.82
CA GLN A 107 -13.46 -12.28 -65.65
C GLN A 107 -12.56 -13.33 -65.03
N GLN A 108 -12.42 -14.46 -65.73
CA GLN A 108 -11.43 -15.48 -65.44
C GLN A 108 -10.03 -14.89 -65.64
N GLN A 109 -9.40 -14.46 -64.56
CA GLN A 109 -7.98 -14.10 -64.56
C GLN A 109 -7.17 -15.30 -64.07
N GLN A 110 -6.38 -15.85 -64.99
CA GLN A 110 -5.39 -16.89 -64.72
C GLN A 110 -4.34 -16.33 -63.77
N GLN A 111 -4.24 -16.88 -62.56
CA GLN A 111 -3.24 -16.51 -61.57
C GLN A 111 -1.85 -16.97 -62.04
N PRO A 112 -0.77 -16.19 -61.80
CA PRO A 112 0.59 -16.62 -62.09
C PRO A 112 0.98 -17.79 -61.19
N PHE A 113 1.68 -18.76 -61.77
CA PHE A 113 2.04 -20.09 -61.22
C PHE A 113 2.81 -20.10 -59.87
N TYR A 114 3.12 -18.93 -59.27
CA TYR A 114 3.87 -18.81 -58.01
C TYR A 114 3.29 -17.78 -57.02
N ALA A 115 2.00 -17.46 -57.07
CA ALA A 115 1.39 -16.64 -56.03
C ALA A 115 1.32 -17.43 -54.70
N TYR A 116 2.15 -17.06 -53.72
CA TYR A 116 2.07 -17.61 -52.37
C TYR A 116 0.75 -17.17 -51.73
N ASN A 117 -0.24 -18.08 -51.75
CA ASN A 117 -1.55 -17.85 -51.18
C ASN A 117 -1.65 -18.66 -49.88
N ALA A 118 -1.74 -17.96 -48.73
CA ALA A 118 -1.81 -18.58 -47.40
C ALA A 118 -3.10 -19.40 -47.16
N VAL A 119 -3.95 -19.51 -48.19
CA VAL A 119 -5.24 -20.19 -48.17
C VAL A 119 -5.26 -21.42 -49.10
N ASP A 120 -4.22 -21.62 -49.94
CA ASP A 120 -4.14 -22.79 -50.84
C ASP A 120 -3.58 -24.00 -50.09
N THR A 121 -4.47 -24.90 -49.71
CA THR A 121 -4.22 -26.04 -48.82
C THR A 121 -4.06 -27.33 -49.61
N ARG A 122 -2.84 -27.63 -50.07
CA ARG A 122 -2.42 -29.02 -50.36
C ARG A 122 -0.91 -29.21 -50.15
N PRO A 123 -0.43 -30.26 -49.44
CA PRO A 123 -0.99 -31.02 -48.34
C PRO A 123 -0.31 -30.53 -47.04
N LEU A 124 -0.76 -29.39 -46.53
CA LEU A 124 -0.16 -28.78 -45.34
C LEU A 124 -1.27 -28.63 -44.31
N ILE A 125 -1.33 -29.60 -43.39
CA ILE A 125 -1.90 -29.53 -42.04
C ILE A 125 -2.88 -28.35 -41.89
N ASP A 126 -4.18 -28.62 -42.02
CA ASP A 126 -5.22 -27.62 -41.79
C ASP A 126 -5.26 -27.27 -40.29
N ILE A 127 -4.49 -26.24 -39.94
CA ILE A 127 -4.31 -25.80 -38.56
C ILE A 127 -5.67 -25.39 -37.95
N ALA A 128 -6.57 -24.83 -38.74
CA ALA A 128 -7.88 -24.40 -38.27
C ALA A 128 -8.72 -25.61 -37.87
N ASN A 129 -8.77 -26.64 -38.71
CA ASN A 129 -9.46 -27.89 -38.39
C ASN A 129 -8.82 -28.63 -37.22
N ILE A 130 -7.49 -28.66 -37.13
CA ILE A 130 -6.80 -29.30 -35.99
C ILE A 130 -7.05 -28.56 -34.68
N ILE A 131 -7.06 -27.23 -34.68
CA ILE A 131 -7.40 -26.44 -33.50
C ILE A 131 -8.87 -26.67 -33.14
N SER A 132 -9.76 -26.67 -34.13
CA SER A 132 -11.18 -26.95 -33.93
C SER A 132 -11.40 -28.33 -33.31
N ASP A 133 -10.84 -29.39 -33.90
CA ASP A 133 -10.98 -30.78 -33.44
C ASP A 133 -10.35 -30.97 -32.05
N LYS A 134 -9.16 -30.40 -31.81
CA LYS A 134 -8.53 -30.45 -30.48
C LYS A 134 -9.35 -29.66 -29.45
N SER A 135 -9.92 -28.52 -29.83
CA SER A 135 -10.77 -27.71 -28.93
C SER A 135 -12.10 -28.40 -28.62
N ALA A 136 -12.70 -29.07 -29.61
CA ALA A 136 -13.92 -29.85 -29.45
C ALA A 136 -13.65 -31.11 -28.61
N ALA A 137 -12.55 -31.83 -28.86
CA ALA A 137 -12.13 -32.98 -28.06
C ALA A 137 -11.81 -32.57 -26.61
N TYR A 138 -11.11 -31.46 -26.40
CA TYR A 138 -10.90 -30.88 -25.06
C TYR A 138 -12.25 -30.54 -24.42
N GLY A 139 -13.16 -29.89 -25.16
CA GLY A 139 -14.50 -29.58 -24.69
C GLY A 139 -15.31 -30.80 -24.27
N ARG A 140 -15.14 -31.93 -24.95
CA ARG A 140 -15.79 -33.21 -24.64
C ARG A 140 -15.17 -33.90 -23.43
N VAL A 141 -13.84 -33.95 -23.34
CA VAL A 141 -13.11 -34.58 -22.21
C VAL A 141 -13.33 -33.81 -20.90
N TYR A 142 -13.37 -32.48 -20.97
CA TYR A 142 -13.57 -31.62 -19.80
C TYR A 142 -15.03 -31.20 -19.58
N GLY A 143 -15.99 -31.78 -20.31
CA GLY A 143 -17.43 -31.56 -20.09
C GLY A 143 -17.88 -30.10 -20.22
N ILE A 144 -17.34 -29.35 -21.18
CA ILE A 144 -17.65 -27.92 -21.37
C ILE A 144 -19.13 -27.70 -21.77
N SER A 145 -19.84 -28.74 -22.22
CA SER A 145 -21.23 -28.64 -22.66
C SER A 145 -22.23 -28.33 -21.53
N ASN A 146 -21.90 -28.63 -20.26
CA ASN A 146 -22.82 -28.36 -19.15
C ASN A 146 -22.09 -27.79 -17.91
N PRO A 147 -22.29 -26.51 -17.58
CA PRO A 147 -21.67 -25.89 -16.41
C PRO A 147 -22.18 -26.43 -15.07
N LEU A 148 -23.19 -27.32 -15.06
CA LEU A 148 -23.69 -28.05 -13.89
C LEU A 148 -22.95 -29.38 -13.63
N ASP A 149 -22.33 -29.97 -14.65
CA ASP A 149 -21.63 -31.26 -14.54
C ASP A 149 -20.22 -31.10 -13.92
N ARG A 150 -19.72 -29.86 -13.85
CA ARG A 150 -18.45 -29.51 -13.20
C ARG A 150 -18.64 -29.26 -11.70
N PRO A 151 -17.64 -29.59 -10.86
CA PRO A 151 -17.67 -29.18 -9.46
C PRO A 151 -17.70 -27.65 -9.35
N LYS A 152 -18.61 -27.13 -8.53
CA LYS A 152 -18.77 -25.69 -8.30
C LYS A 152 -17.53 -25.12 -7.60
N ILE A 153 -16.73 -24.34 -8.33
CA ILE A 153 -15.57 -23.64 -7.75
C ILE A 153 -16.04 -22.45 -6.93
N HIS A 154 -15.74 -22.44 -5.63
CA HIS A 154 -16.06 -21.32 -4.74
C HIS A 154 -15.02 -20.21 -4.83
N ALA A 155 -15.23 -19.25 -5.75
CA ALA A 155 -14.42 -18.04 -5.89
C ALA A 155 -14.74 -16.97 -4.81
N LYS A 156 -14.66 -17.35 -3.53
CA LYS A 156 -14.83 -16.43 -2.39
C LYS A 156 -13.49 -15.80 -2.01
N ALA A 157 -13.52 -14.71 -1.22
CA ALA A 157 -12.31 -14.11 -0.65
C ALA A 157 -11.43 -15.11 0.15
N VAL A 158 -12.03 -16.20 0.64
CA VAL A 158 -11.34 -17.32 1.31
C VAL A 158 -10.37 -18.04 0.37
N ALA A 159 -10.69 -18.15 -0.93
CA ALA A 159 -9.87 -18.90 -1.89
C ALA A 159 -8.42 -18.41 -1.94
N GLY A 160 -8.18 -17.10 -1.79
CA GLY A 160 -6.84 -16.52 -1.77
C GLY A 160 -6.01 -16.82 -0.50
N ARG A 161 -6.63 -17.40 0.54
CA ARG A 161 -6.06 -17.74 1.85
C ARG A 161 -6.14 -19.24 2.14
N THR A 162 -6.14 -20.07 1.10
CA THR A 162 -6.09 -21.52 1.22
C THR A 162 -4.66 -22.00 0.98
N VAL A 163 -4.25 -23.05 1.71
CA VAL A 163 -2.98 -23.76 1.53
C VAL A 163 -3.32 -25.24 1.38
N PHE A 164 -2.87 -25.84 0.29
CA PHE A 164 -3.13 -27.25 -0.02
C PHE A 164 -2.07 -28.15 0.64
N ILE A 165 -2.48 -29.30 1.14
CA ILE A 165 -1.52 -30.29 1.64
C ILE A 165 -1.03 -31.12 0.44
N LYS A 166 0.24 -30.94 0.06
CA LYS A 166 0.89 -31.63 -1.06
C LYS A 166 2.37 -31.78 -0.74
N ASP A 167 2.98 -32.85 -1.21
CA ASP A 167 4.38 -33.21 -0.93
C ASP A 167 5.39 -32.09 -1.22
N LYS A 168 5.13 -31.28 -2.26
CA LYS A 168 5.98 -30.13 -2.62
C LYS A 168 5.61 -28.88 -1.83
N LEU A 169 6.62 -28.28 -1.18
CA LEU A 169 6.50 -26.98 -0.53
C LEU A 169 6.43 -25.86 -1.58
N THR A 170 5.30 -25.16 -1.63
CA THR A 170 5.09 -23.98 -2.48
C THR A 170 4.42 -22.86 -1.67
N PRO A 171 4.30 -21.63 -2.16
CA PRO A 171 3.60 -20.56 -1.44
C PRO A 171 2.15 -20.86 -1.07
N ARG A 172 1.52 -21.85 -1.75
CA ARG A 172 0.15 -22.32 -1.47
C ARG A 172 0.05 -23.83 -1.26
N SER A 173 1.16 -24.51 -1.00
CA SER A 173 1.13 -25.91 -0.61
C SER A 173 2.21 -26.28 0.39
N ALA A 174 1.93 -27.27 1.22
CA ALA A 174 2.88 -27.79 2.19
C ALA A 174 2.70 -29.30 2.39
N PRO A 175 3.78 -30.05 2.69
CA PRO A 175 3.74 -31.51 2.80
C PRO A 175 2.93 -32.01 4.01
N THR A 176 3.06 -31.34 5.15
CA THR A 176 2.38 -31.73 6.40
C THR A 176 1.39 -30.66 6.85
N PRO A 177 0.34 -31.02 7.59
CA PRO A 177 -0.65 -30.06 8.10
C PRO A 177 -0.03 -28.98 8.99
N MET A 178 0.97 -29.32 9.81
CA MET A 178 1.65 -28.34 10.66
C MET A 178 2.42 -27.29 9.85
N VAL A 179 3.10 -27.72 8.79
CA VAL A 179 3.79 -26.80 7.87
C VAL A 179 2.77 -25.98 7.09
N ALA A 180 1.64 -26.58 6.68
CA ALA A 180 0.55 -25.88 6.00
C ALA A 180 -0.01 -24.73 6.86
N LEU A 181 -0.23 -24.96 8.15
CA LEU A 181 -0.66 -23.93 9.10
C LEU A 181 0.38 -22.81 9.25
N SER A 182 1.66 -23.16 9.28
CA SER A 182 2.76 -22.18 9.36
C SER A 182 2.84 -21.30 8.11
N VAL A 183 2.69 -21.91 6.92
CA VAL A 183 2.62 -21.20 5.64
C VAL A 183 1.39 -20.30 5.60
N LEU A 184 0.24 -20.79 6.05
CA LEU A 184 -1.00 -20.02 6.13
C LEU A 184 -0.85 -18.79 7.05
N ASP A 185 -0.23 -18.94 8.22
CA ASP A 185 0.00 -17.83 9.15
C ASP A 185 0.96 -16.79 8.52
N LYS A 186 2.05 -17.23 7.87
CA LYS A 186 2.94 -16.34 7.11
C LYS A 186 2.16 -15.55 6.05
N MET A 187 1.32 -16.22 5.26
CA MET A 187 0.46 -15.55 4.27
C MET A 187 -0.46 -14.50 4.91
N CYS A 188 -1.08 -14.82 6.06
CA CYS A 188 -1.95 -13.90 6.79
C CYS A 188 -1.20 -12.66 7.30
N ARG A 189 0.05 -12.84 7.75
CA ARG A 189 0.94 -11.75 8.20
C ARG A 189 1.38 -10.86 7.04
N ASP A 190 1.78 -11.45 5.91
CA ASP A 190 2.21 -10.72 4.71
C ASP A 190 1.06 -9.83 4.17
N GLN A 191 -0.16 -10.36 4.18
CA GLN A 191 -1.38 -9.62 3.79
C GLN A 191 -1.91 -8.66 4.88
N LYS A 192 -1.28 -8.66 6.07
CA LYS A 192 -1.60 -7.82 7.23
C LYS A 192 -3.05 -7.97 7.71
N ILE A 193 -3.60 -9.19 7.66
CA ILE A 193 -5.02 -9.46 7.95
C ILE A 193 -5.35 -9.06 9.40
N LYS A 194 -4.54 -9.48 10.37
CA LYS A 194 -4.73 -9.12 11.78
C LYS A 194 -4.77 -7.61 11.97
N ASN A 195 -3.86 -6.87 11.34
CA ASN A 195 -3.84 -5.40 11.45
C ASN A 195 -5.08 -4.76 10.82
N LYS A 196 -5.54 -5.26 9.67
CA LYS A 196 -6.77 -4.80 9.01
C LYS A 196 -7.98 -5.01 9.92
N TYR A 197 -8.12 -6.22 10.48
CA TYR A 197 -9.19 -6.54 11.44
C TYR A 197 -9.24 -5.55 12.60
N HIS A 198 -8.10 -5.33 13.28
CA HIS A 198 -8.06 -4.39 14.41
C HIS A 198 -8.34 -2.94 13.98
N SER A 199 -7.89 -2.52 12.79
CA SER A 199 -8.16 -1.18 12.27
C SER A 199 -9.61 -0.96 11.81
N GLN A 200 -10.33 -2.03 11.53
CA GLN A 200 -11.74 -2.00 11.12
C GLN A 200 -12.68 -2.13 12.32
N LYS A 201 -12.20 -2.67 13.46
CA LYS A 201 -12.99 -2.85 14.68
C LYS A 201 -13.61 -1.53 15.19
N PHE A 202 -12.91 -0.42 15.02
CA PHE A 202 -13.39 0.91 15.42
C PHE A 202 -13.17 1.93 14.31
N HIS A 203 -14.11 2.87 14.17
CA HIS A 203 -13.95 3.97 13.23
C HIS A 203 -12.82 4.90 13.65
N GLU A 204 -11.83 5.07 12.78
CA GLU A 204 -10.76 6.07 12.93
C GLU A 204 -11.07 7.27 12.02
N ARG A 205 -11.21 8.46 12.62
CA ARG A 205 -11.42 9.70 11.86
C ARG A 205 -10.30 9.93 10.85
N LYS A 206 -10.63 10.49 9.68
CA LYS A 206 -9.68 10.73 8.57
C LYS A 206 -8.41 11.47 8.99
N GLY A 207 -8.52 12.48 9.86
CA GLY A 207 -7.38 13.26 10.35
C GLY A 207 -6.43 12.45 11.24
N LEU A 208 -6.97 11.65 12.16
CA LEU A 208 -6.19 10.77 13.03
C LEU A 208 -5.46 9.69 12.21
N LYS A 209 -6.16 9.08 11.25
CA LYS A 209 -5.57 8.11 10.32
C LYS A 209 -4.40 8.69 9.54
N LYS A 210 -4.54 9.91 9.01
CA LYS A 210 -3.44 10.61 8.31
C LYS A 210 -2.23 10.84 9.22
N LYS A 211 -2.45 11.34 10.45
CA LYS A 211 -1.38 11.56 11.44
C LYS A 211 -0.66 10.25 11.80
N ARG A 212 -1.42 9.18 12.08
CA ARG A 212 -0.88 7.85 12.37
C ARG A 212 -0.06 7.30 11.21
N LEU A 213 -0.58 7.35 9.99
CA LEU A 213 0.13 6.85 8.80
C LEU A 213 1.41 7.65 8.51
N ARG A 214 1.40 8.98 8.70
CA ARG A 214 2.59 9.84 8.57
C ARG A 214 3.68 9.39 9.55
N SER A 215 3.33 9.27 10.83
CA SER A 215 4.27 8.82 11.87
C SER A 215 4.78 7.40 11.61
N GLN A 216 3.90 6.47 11.22
CA GLN A 216 4.28 5.09 10.92
C GLN A 216 5.26 4.99 9.75
N ARG A 217 5.00 5.72 8.65
CA ARG A 217 5.91 5.77 7.49
C ARG A 217 7.25 6.38 7.86
N TRP A 218 7.26 7.44 8.66
CA TRP A 218 8.50 8.05 9.14
C TRP A 218 9.32 7.08 9.97
N ARG A 219 8.73 6.40 10.98
CA ARG A 219 9.42 5.39 11.78
C ARG A 219 9.98 4.25 10.92
N ALA A 220 9.24 3.81 9.90
CA ALA A 220 9.70 2.76 8.98
C ALA A 220 10.93 3.20 8.17
N ARG A 221 10.92 4.43 7.64
CA ARG A 221 12.06 5.00 6.91
C ARG A 221 13.25 5.24 7.82
N PHE A 222 13.04 5.82 8.99
CA PHE A 222 14.07 6.02 10.00
C PHE A 222 14.73 4.69 10.38
N LYS A 223 13.93 3.65 10.70
CA LYS A 223 14.45 2.31 11.03
C LYS A 223 15.27 1.71 9.89
N LYS A 224 14.86 1.92 8.63
CA LYS A 224 15.61 1.45 7.46
C LYS A 224 16.95 2.19 7.35
N GLY A 225 16.96 3.51 7.44
CA GLY A 225 18.19 4.33 7.39
C GLY A 225 19.14 4.03 8.54
N PHE A 226 18.61 3.92 9.76
CA PHE A 226 19.39 3.55 10.95
C PHE A 226 20.07 2.19 10.80
N ARG A 227 19.34 1.16 10.33
CA ARG A 227 19.92 -0.16 10.05
C ARG A 227 21.01 -0.11 8.99
N ALA A 228 20.86 0.73 7.97
CA ALA A 228 21.87 0.90 6.94
C ALA A 228 23.13 1.57 7.49
N ALA A 229 22.97 2.61 8.32
CA ALA A 229 24.09 3.28 8.98
C ALA A 229 24.85 2.32 9.91
N VAL A 230 24.14 1.54 10.74
CA VAL A 230 24.77 0.54 11.61
C VAL A 230 25.53 -0.52 10.80
N ARG A 231 24.95 -1.02 9.71
CA ARG A 231 25.66 -1.95 8.81
C ARG A 231 26.91 -1.31 8.21
N ARG A 232 26.83 -0.05 7.79
CA ARG A 232 27.98 0.70 7.26
C ARG A 232 29.08 0.88 8.30
N VAL A 233 28.72 1.16 9.56
CA VAL A 233 29.69 1.23 10.66
C VAL A 233 30.38 -0.12 10.86
N PHE A 234 29.64 -1.23 10.80
CA PHE A 234 30.25 -2.55 10.88
C PHE A 234 31.16 -2.85 9.68
N GLU A 235 30.80 -2.45 8.46
CA GLU A 235 31.65 -2.57 7.27
C GLU A 235 32.97 -1.79 7.42
N LEU A 236 32.89 -0.54 7.88
CA LEU A 236 34.09 0.29 8.12
C LEU A 236 34.97 -0.31 9.22
N LYS A 237 34.35 -0.75 10.32
CA LYS A 237 35.05 -1.46 11.40
C LYS A 237 35.76 -2.72 10.89
N THR A 238 35.14 -3.51 10.01
CA THR A 238 35.78 -4.71 9.44
C THR A 238 36.94 -4.38 8.50
N GLN A 239 36.93 -3.19 7.90
CA GLN A 239 38.03 -2.68 7.06
C GLN A 239 39.16 -2.05 7.88
N GLY A 240 38.98 -1.88 9.20
CA GLY A 240 39.95 -1.25 10.09
C GLY A 240 39.90 0.28 10.13
N TRP A 241 38.81 0.89 9.62
CA TRP A 241 38.50 2.30 9.82
C TRP A 241 37.87 2.56 11.20
#